data_AF-A0A7X7BSS2-F1
#
_entry.id   AF-A0A7X7BSS2-F1
#
_cell.length_a   1.000
_cell.length_b   1.000
_cell.length_c   1.000
_cell.angle_alpha   90.00
_cell.angle_beta   90.00
_cell.angle_gamma   90.00
#
_symmetry.space_group_name_H-M   'P 1'
#
loop_
_entity.id
_entity.type
_entity.pdbx_description
1 polymer ?
#
loop_
_entity_poly.entity_id
_entity_poly.type
_entity_poly.pdbx_seq_one_letter_code
_entity_poly.pdbx_strand_id
1 'polypeptide(L)' 'MVCAEHELGHAIGLEHNDSQPSVMNSAITDQRAYTIQQCDIDAVKALYNEK' A
#
# COMPACT_ATOMS: atom_id res chain seq x y z
N MET A 1 -12.91 3.97 1.14
CA MET A 1 -12.96 2.50 1.05
C MET A 1 -11.54 2.03 0.80
N VAL A 2 -10.78 1.78 1.87
CA VAL A 2 -9.34 1.45 1.84
C VAL A 2 -9.01 0.19 1.04
N CYS A 3 -9.96 -0.73 0.91
CA CYS A 3 -9.80 -1.93 0.08
C CYS A 3 -9.60 -1.59 -1.41
N ALA A 4 -10.24 -0.54 -1.96
CA ALA A 4 -10.03 -0.20 -3.37
C ALA A 4 -8.60 0.29 -3.64
N GLU A 5 -8.04 1.07 -2.72
CA GLU A 5 -6.64 1.54 -2.81
C GLU A 5 -5.66 0.39 -2.63
N HIS A 6 -5.98 -0.57 -1.75
CA HIS A 6 -5.21 -1.80 -1.54
C HIS A 6 -5.17 -2.69 -2.79
N GLU A 7 -6.32 -2.99 -3.39
CA GLU A 7 -6.41 -3.82 -4.60
C GLU A 7 -5.76 -3.12 -5.81
N LEU A 8 -5.88 -1.78 -5.91
CA LEU A 8 -5.16 -1.01 -6.92
C LEU A 8 -3.65 -1.12 -6.71
N GLY A 9 -3.19 -1.15 -5.46
CA GLY A 9 -1.78 -1.36 -5.13
C GLY A 9 -1.26 -2.69 -5.69
N HIS A 10 -2.00 -3.78 -5.48
CA HIS A 10 -1.69 -5.09 -6.09
C HIS A 10 -1.67 -5.02 -7.62
N ALA A 11 -2.62 -4.30 -8.23
CA ALA A 11 -2.69 -4.14 -9.68
C ALA A 11 -1.48 -3.41 -10.29
N ILE A 12 -0.81 -2.55 -9.51
CA ILE A 12 0.42 -1.86 -9.91
C ILE A 12 1.70 -2.50 -9.37
N GLY A 13 1.61 -3.70 -8.78
CA GLY A 13 2.76 -4.51 -8.36
C GLY A 13 3.29 -4.23 -6.96
N LEU A 14 2.53 -3.54 -6.10
CA LEU A 14 2.85 -3.47 -4.67
C LEU A 14 2.47 -4.79 -3.98
N GLU A 15 3.33 -5.25 -3.07
CA GLU A 15 3.03 -6.39 -2.19
C GLU A 15 2.51 -5.92 -0.82
N HIS A 16 2.03 -6.87 0.00
CA HIS A 16 1.59 -6.57 1.35
C HIS A 16 2.73 -5.99 2.21
N ASN A 17 2.37 -5.03 3.06
CA ASN A 17 3.29 -4.44 4.04
C ASN A 17 2.68 -4.43 5.44
N ASP A 18 3.05 -5.45 6.22
CA ASP A 18 2.58 -5.64 7.60
C ASP A 18 3.50 -5.06 8.67
N SER A 19 4.71 -4.65 8.27
CA SER A 19 5.77 -4.17 9.17
C SER A 19 5.48 -2.77 9.71
N GLN A 20 4.58 -2.02 9.07
CA GLN A 20 4.26 -0.64 9.43
C GLN A 20 2.84 -0.26 8.95
N PRO A 21 2.30 0.88 9.40
CA PRO A 21 1.10 1.47 8.79
C PRO A 21 1.31 1.61 7.28
N SER A 22 0.41 1.03 6.50
CA SER A 22 0.46 1.00 5.04
C SER A 22 -0.94 0.71 4.49
N VAL A 23 -1.28 1.30 3.33
CA VAL A 23 -2.50 0.93 2.60
C VAL A 23 -2.45 -0.53 2.13
N MET A 24 -1.25 -1.07 1.97
CA MET A 24 -0.98 -2.47 1.61
C MET A 24 -0.92 -3.41 2.82
N ASN A 25 -1.39 -3.00 4.00
CA ASN A 25 -1.45 -3.90 5.15
C ASN A 25 -2.41 -5.08 4.86
N SER A 26 -1.99 -6.31 5.16
CA SER A 26 -2.81 -7.50 4.89
C SER A 26 -4.05 -7.58 5.80
N ALA A 27 -4.00 -6.94 6.96
CA ALA A 27 -5.06 -6.95 7.96
C ALA A 27 -5.81 -5.62 8.00
N ILE A 28 -6.80 -5.45 7.14
CA ILE A 28 -7.71 -4.29 7.17
C ILE A 28 -8.76 -4.49 8.27
N THR A 29 -8.61 -3.75 9.37
CA THR A 29 -9.60 -3.63 10.46
C THR A 29 -9.97 -2.16 10.68
N ASP A 30 -11.00 -1.85 11.45
CA ASP A 30 -11.37 -0.45 11.75
C ASP A 30 -10.23 0.38 12.37
N GLN A 31 -9.26 -0.28 13.05
CA GLN A 31 -8.07 0.38 13.61
C GLN A 31 -6.84 0.34 12.69
N ARG A 32 -6.90 -0.43 11.58
CA ARG A 32 -5.80 -0.65 10.63
C ARG A 32 -6.20 -0.33 9.19
N ALA A 33 -7.27 0.45 9.02
CA ALA A 33 -7.71 1.03 7.76
C ALA A 33 -6.83 2.24 7.42
N TYR A 34 -5.56 2.00 7.12
CA TYR A 34 -4.63 3.06 6.74
C TYR A 34 -4.91 3.53 5.31
N THR A 35 -4.97 4.84 5.12
CA THR A 35 -4.90 5.45 3.78
C THR A 35 -3.47 5.34 3.23
N ILE A 36 -3.20 5.86 2.03
CA ILE A 36 -1.84 5.92 1.46
C ILE A 36 -0.85 6.51 2.47
N GLN A 37 0.24 5.77 2.73
CA GLN A 37 1.36 6.16 3.58
C GLN A 37 2.62 6.44 2.75
N GLN A 38 3.64 7.03 3.38
CA GLN A 38 4.88 7.38 2.69
C GLN A 38 5.61 6.15 2.12
N CYS A 39 5.59 5.01 2.82
CA CYS A 39 6.17 3.77 2.30
C CYS A 39 5.51 3.27 1.03
N ASP A 40 4.20 3.51 0.87
CA ASP A 40 3.45 3.09 -0.31
C ASP A 40 3.91 3.95 -1.51
N ILE A 41 4.10 5.25 -1.29
CA ILE A 41 4.65 6.18 -2.29
C ILE A 41 6.08 5.79 -2.67
N ASP A 42 6.92 5.47 -1.69
CA ASP A 42 8.32 5.11 -1.93
C ASP A 42 8.44 3.78 -2.66
N ALA A 43 7.57 2.81 -2.36
CA ALA A 43 7.49 1.55 -3.08
C ALA A 43 7.03 1.73 -4.54
N VAL A 44 6.03 2.59 -4.79
CA VAL A 44 5.63 2.94 -6.18
C VAL A 44 6.77 3.64 -6.92
N LYS A 45 7.48 4.56 -6.27
CA LYS A 45 8.66 5.21 -6.87
C LYS A 45 9.77 4.20 -7.14
N ALA A 46 10.00 3.23 -6.26
CA ALA A 46 10.99 2.19 -6.52
C ALA A 46 10.61 1.34 -7.76
N LEU A 47 9.33 1.04 -7.94
CA LEU A 47 8.84 0.25 -9.08
C LEU A 47 8.85 1.01 -10.42
N TYR A 48 8.59 2.32 -10.41
CA TYR A 48 8.31 3.09 -11.64
C TYR A 48 9.28 4.24 -11.93
N ASN A 49 10.15 4.60 -10.99
CA ASN A 49 11.08 5.73 -11.11
C ASN A 49 12.51 5.30 -11.49
N GLU A 50 12.71 4.04 -11.91
CA GLU A 50 13.92 3.58 -12.62
C GLU A 50 13.91 4.05 -14.10
N LYS A 51 14.00 5.37 -14.32
CA LYS A 51 14.30 5.95 -15.64
C LYS A 51 15.50 6.87 -15.61
#